data_AF-A0A379TBT9-F1
#
_entry.id   AF-A0A379TBT9-F1
#
_cell.length_a   1.000
_cell.length_b   1.000
_cell.length_c   1.000
_cell.angle_alpha   90.00
_cell.angle_beta   90.00
_cell.angle_gamma   90.00
#
_symmetry.space_group_name_H-M   'P 1'
#
loop_
_entity.id
_entity.type
_entity.pdbx_description
1 polymer ?
#
loop_
_entity_poly.entity_id
_entity_poly.type
_entity_poly.pdbx_seq_one_letter_code
_entity_poly.pdbx_strand_id
1 'polypeptide(L)'
;MEYLARLNIVTLLMSTTFWINLAVVFFVTLITYWLINWLLNVVYKTLERPDKKDDAHGRLRSIIFEMLKKTSKMLIFFAAFLFSLRFVALPDRLFSTLSHAWFLVVAIQMAIWLDQGVQSWMRHLLYAPGSNKNPVTLVILGMILRVLVWSMMLLSILANVGVDITALVASLGVGGIAIALAVQTVLSDVFASLSIGFDKPFEIGDFVVFNDVAGTIEHIGLKTTRIRSLSGEQIVCANAQLLQQTIHNYKRMQTRRIVFTFGVATATPPEKLRLIGDMVKKDYYRCWRDTIRPRPFAGLCSGSADL
;
A
#
# COMPACT_ATOMS: atom_id res chain seq x y z
N MET A 1 23.30 1.78 -54.22
CA MET A 1 24.70 2.24 -54.18
C MET A 1 24.91 3.58 -54.89
N GLU A 2 24.01 4.06 -55.77
CA GLU A 2 24.13 5.37 -56.44
C GLU A 2 23.54 6.58 -55.68
N TYR A 3 22.77 6.38 -54.62
CA TYR A 3 22.15 7.49 -53.86
C TYR A 3 23.12 8.27 -52.96
N LEU A 4 24.27 7.68 -52.60
CA LEU A 4 25.28 8.31 -51.74
C LEU A 4 26.22 9.26 -52.51
N ALA A 5 26.26 9.18 -53.85
CA ALA A 5 27.17 9.96 -54.68
C ALA A 5 26.60 11.34 -55.11
N ARG A 6 25.31 11.60 -54.86
CA ARG A 6 24.63 12.87 -55.18
C ARG A 6 24.34 13.76 -53.97
N LEU A 7 24.72 13.34 -52.77
CA LEU A 7 24.86 14.28 -51.66
C LEU A 7 26.17 14.99 -51.93
N ASN A 8 26.05 16.23 -52.34
CA ASN A 8 27.15 17.14 -52.60
C ASN A 8 27.74 17.56 -51.23
N ILE A 9 28.25 16.56 -50.49
CA ILE A 9 28.74 16.64 -49.10
C ILE A 9 29.81 17.72 -48.99
N VAL A 10 30.63 17.86 -50.03
CA VAL A 10 31.67 18.88 -50.16
C VAL A 10 31.07 20.29 -50.27
N THR A 11 29.99 20.49 -51.04
CA THR A 11 29.31 21.81 -51.12
C THR A 11 28.49 22.13 -49.86
N LEU A 12 28.02 21.11 -49.14
CA LEU A 12 27.33 21.26 -47.85
C LEU A 12 28.34 21.63 -46.73
N LEU A 13 29.52 20.99 -46.71
CA LEU A 13 30.64 21.35 -45.84
C LEU A 13 31.27 22.71 -46.17
N MET A 14 31.13 23.20 -47.40
CA MET A 14 31.64 24.51 -47.83
C MET A 14 30.61 25.65 -47.67
N SER A 15 29.37 25.37 -47.25
CA SER A 15 28.36 26.42 -47.07
C SER A 15 28.52 27.12 -45.72
N THR A 16 28.46 28.45 -45.72
CA THR A 16 28.50 29.28 -44.50
C THR A 16 27.35 28.94 -43.55
N THR A 17 26.20 28.56 -44.10
CA THR A 17 25.01 28.13 -43.34
C THR A 17 25.24 26.82 -42.57
N PHE A 18 26.03 25.88 -43.09
CA PHE A 18 26.36 24.64 -42.40
C PHE A 18 27.21 24.90 -41.15
N TRP A 19 28.26 25.72 -41.28
CA TRP A 19 29.13 26.09 -40.15
C TRP A 19 28.40 26.93 -39.09
N ILE A 20 27.49 27.83 -39.52
CA ILE A 20 26.63 28.59 -38.59
C ILE A 20 25.71 27.64 -37.82
N ASN A 21 25.03 26.70 -38.51
CA ASN A 21 24.18 25.71 -37.85
C ASN A 21 24.96 24.79 -36.90
N LEU A 22 26.16 24.35 -37.29
CA LEU A 22 27.04 23.54 -36.44
C LEU A 22 27.48 24.31 -35.19
N ALA A 23 27.86 25.58 -35.35
CA ALA A 23 28.23 26.46 -34.25
C ALA A 23 27.03 26.68 -33.31
N VAL A 24 25.84 26.98 -33.84
CA VAL A 24 24.60 27.11 -33.05
C VAL A 24 24.31 25.82 -32.28
N VAL A 25 24.44 24.65 -32.91
CA VAL A 25 24.23 23.38 -32.20
C VAL A 25 25.23 23.21 -31.07
N PHE A 26 26.51 23.46 -31.33
CA PHE A 26 27.55 23.32 -30.32
C PHE A 26 27.34 24.29 -29.14
N PHE A 27 27.04 25.56 -29.41
CA PHE A 27 26.79 26.55 -28.35
C PHE A 27 25.50 26.26 -27.59
N VAL A 28 24.40 25.93 -28.26
CA VAL A 28 23.12 25.63 -27.60
C VAL A 28 23.20 24.32 -26.80
N THR A 29 23.92 23.30 -27.29
CA THR A 29 24.16 22.07 -26.50
C THR A 29 24.96 22.37 -25.24
N LEU A 30 26.06 23.13 -25.37
CA LEU A 30 26.94 23.45 -24.26
C LEU A 30 26.24 24.33 -23.22
N ILE A 31 25.47 25.34 -23.65
CA ILE A 31 24.65 26.19 -22.78
C ILE A 31 23.56 25.37 -22.10
N THR A 32 22.81 24.55 -22.83
CA THR A 32 21.71 23.74 -22.27
C THR A 32 22.24 22.70 -21.28
N TYR A 33 23.33 22.02 -21.63
CA TYR A 33 24.02 21.07 -20.76
C TYR A 33 24.54 21.76 -19.48
N TRP A 34 25.19 22.91 -19.64
CA TRP A 34 25.70 23.70 -18.51
C TRP A 34 24.57 24.20 -17.63
N LEU A 35 23.48 24.71 -18.21
CA LEU A 35 22.29 25.20 -17.49
C LEU A 35 21.62 24.08 -16.70
N ILE A 36 21.38 22.92 -17.30
CA ILE A 36 20.77 21.77 -16.62
C ILE A 36 21.68 21.30 -15.49
N ASN A 37 22.98 21.15 -15.73
CA ASN A 37 23.92 20.69 -14.70
C ASN A 37 24.09 21.73 -13.57
N TRP A 38 24.04 23.02 -13.89
CA TRP A 38 24.03 24.11 -12.91
C TRP A 38 22.76 24.08 -12.06
N LEU A 39 21.59 23.95 -12.69
CA LEU A 39 20.31 23.86 -12.00
C LEU A 39 20.24 22.63 -11.11
N LEU A 40 20.73 21.47 -11.58
CA LEU A 40 20.85 20.27 -10.77
C LEU A 40 21.81 20.46 -9.58
N ASN A 41 22.94 21.14 -9.77
CA ASN A 41 23.87 21.44 -8.66
C ASN A 41 23.27 22.42 -7.64
N VAL A 42 22.51 23.42 -8.10
CA VAL A 42 21.80 24.37 -7.22
C VAL A 42 20.74 23.63 -6.40
N VAL A 43 19.95 22.77 -7.05
CA VAL A 43 18.93 21.94 -6.37
C VAL A 43 19.61 20.96 -5.40
N TYR A 44 20.68 20.26 -5.83
CA TYR A 44 21.47 19.37 -4.99
C TYR A 44 21.95 20.08 -3.71
N LYS A 45 22.57 21.25 -3.86
CA LYS A 45 23.11 22.04 -2.74
C LYS A 45 22.02 22.60 -1.83
N THR A 46 20.82 22.83 -2.36
CA THR A 46 19.65 23.26 -1.57
C THR A 46 19.07 22.12 -0.74
N LEU A 47 19.06 20.89 -1.30
CA LEU A 47 18.53 19.69 -0.65
C LEU A 47 19.50 19.07 0.38
N GLU A 48 20.82 19.24 0.18
CA GLU A 48 21.89 18.71 1.05
C GLU A 48 22.00 19.44 2.41
N ARG A 49 21.34 20.60 2.58
CA ARG A 49 21.37 21.33 3.86
C ARG A 49 20.85 20.42 4.97
N PRO A 50 21.67 19.96 5.93
CA PRO A 50 21.26 18.94 6.89
C PRO A 50 20.15 19.50 7.77
N ASP A 51 18.91 19.06 7.53
CA ASP A 51 17.79 19.43 8.36
C ASP A 51 17.64 18.36 9.43
N LYS A 52 17.87 18.76 10.69
CA LYS A 52 17.93 17.87 11.86
C LYS A 52 16.56 17.38 12.33
N LYS A 53 15.48 17.68 11.60
CA LYS A 53 14.11 17.29 11.96
C LYS A 53 13.58 16.20 11.03
N ASP A 54 13.21 15.08 11.64
CA ASP A 54 12.50 13.93 11.04
C ASP A 54 11.03 14.28 10.67
N ASP A 55 10.82 15.39 9.97
CA ASP A 55 9.50 15.80 9.49
C ASP A 55 9.16 15.10 8.16
N ALA A 56 7.87 14.95 7.84
CA ALA A 56 7.40 14.36 6.58
C ALA A 56 8.01 15.05 5.33
N HIS A 57 8.32 16.35 5.43
CA HIS A 57 9.01 17.10 4.39
C HIS A 57 10.49 16.73 4.23
N GLY A 58 11.20 16.36 5.30
CA GLY A 58 12.59 15.89 5.25
C GLY A 58 12.72 14.56 4.50
N ARG A 59 11.74 13.67 4.67
CA ARG A 59 11.67 12.35 4.00
C ARG A 59 11.44 12.46 2.49
N LEU A 60 10.56 13.35 2.05
CA LEU A 60 10.38 13.62 0.62
C LEU A 60 11.66 14.21 0.01
N ARG A 61 12.37 15.04 0.78
CA ARG A 61 13.60 15.70 0.34
C ARG A 61 14.76 14.72 0.15
N SER A 62 14.92 13.72 1.03
CA SER A 62 15.95 12.69 0.89
C SER A 62 15.71 11.78 -0.32
N ILE A 63 14.45 11.42 -0.59
CA ILE A 63 14.08 10.62 -1.76
C ILE A 63 14.39 11.39 -3.05
N ILE A 64 13.99 12.66 -3.13
CA ILE A 64 14.27 13.53 -4.29
C ILE A 64 15.79 13.71 -4.48
N PHE A 65 16.55 13.85 -3.40
CA PHE A 65 18.00 13.97 -3.47
C PHE A 65 18.68 12.70 -4.02
N GLU A 66 18.26 11.52 -3.58
CA GLU A 66 18.76 10.24 -4.11
C GLU A 66 18.36 10.02 -5.58
N MET A 67 17.17 10.47 -5.99
CA MET A 67 16.76 10.48 -7.40
C MET A 67 17.65 11.40 -8.24
N LEU A 68 17.93 12.61 -7.72
CA LEU A 68 18.74 13.62 -8.42
C LEU A 68 20.19 13.12 -8.62
N LYS A 69 20.77 12.50 -7.60
CA LYS A 69 22.15 11.98 -7.65
C LYS A 69 22.35 10.85 -8.67
N LYS A 70 21.29 10.09 -8.95
CA LYS A 70 21.31 8.98 -9.93
C LYS A 70 20.86 9.41 -11.33
N THR A 71 20.56 10.70 -11.53
CA THR A 71 20.34 11.26 -12.86
C THR A 71 21.64 11.15 -13.65
N SER A 72 21.64 10.31 -14.69
CA SER A 72 22.85 10.01 -15.47
C SER A 72 23.29 11.25 -16.26
N LYS A 73 24.54 11.69 -16.03
CA LYS A 73 25.15 12.79 -16.80
C LYS A 73 25.17 12.50 -18.31
N MET A 74 25.21 11.22 -18.70
CA MET A 74 25.10 10.82 -20.12
C MET A 74 23.70 11.13 -20.69
N LEU A 75 22.62 10.90 -19.95
CA LEU A 75 21.27 11.17 -20.45
C LEU A 75 20.99 12.68 -20.57
N ILE A 76 21.53 13.47 -19.64
CA ILE A 76 21.46 14.94 -19.72
C ILE A 76 22.21 15.45 -20.96
N PHE A 77 23.38 14.87 -21.26
CA PHE A 77 24.13 15.19 -22.47
C PHE A 77 23.33 14.85 -23.73
N PHE A 78 22.73 13.66 -23.80
CA PHE A 78 21.86 13.27 -24.93
C PHE A 78 20.61 14.16 -25.05
N ALA A 79 19.97 14.55 -23.93
CA ALA A 79 18.83 15.46 -23.94
C ALA A 79 19.22 16.86 -24.44
N ALA A 80 20.33 17.41 -23.94
CA ALA A 80 20.86 18.70 -24.37
C ALA A 80 21.27 18.67 -25.86
N PHE A 81 21.86 17.56 -26.31
CA PHE A 81 22.17 17.31 -27.71
C PHE A 81 20.92 17.35 -28.59
N LEU A 82 19.90 16.54 -28.27
CA LEU A 82 18.65 16.49 -29.02
C LEU A 82 17.89 17.82 -28.99
N PHE A 83 17.89 18.53 -27.86
CA PHE A 83 17.27 19.85 -27.75
C PHE A 83 17.93 20.87 -28.68
N SER A 84 19.26 20.84 -28.76
CA SER A 84 20.03 21.73 -29.63
C SER A 84 19.79 21.46 -31.12
N LEU A 85 19.60 20.19 -31.50
CA LEU A 85 19.25 19.83 -32.88
C LEU A 85 17.91 20.45 -33.34
N ARG A 86 17.03 20.89 -32.42
CA ARG A 86 15.77 21.56 -32.76
C ARG A 86 15.96 23.01 -33.24
N PHE A 87 17.07 23.65 -32.90
CA PHE A 87 17.39 25.01 -33.34
C PHE A 87 17.96 25.07 -34.77
N VAL A 88 18.27 23.92 -35.36
CA VAL A 88 18.70 23.83 -36.76
C VAL A 88 17.52 23.50 -37.64
N ALA A 89 17.39 24.23 -38.75
CA ALA A 89 16.47 23.89 -39.83
C ALA A 89 16.91 22.60 -40.52
N LEU A 90 16.49 21.46 -39.96
CA LEU A 90 16.71 20.13 -40.51
C LEU A 90 15.69 19.83 -41.63
N PRO A 91 16.00 18.94 -42.57
CA PRO A 91 15.01 18.40 -43.51
C PRO A 91 13.84 17.74 -42.77
N ASP A 92 12.61 17.83 -43.30
CA ASP A 92 11.36 17.38 -42.63
C ASP A 92 11.41 15.94 -42.10
N ARG A 93 12.14 15.03 -42.78
CA ARG A 93 12.33 13.64 -42.36
C ARG A 93 13.14 13.49 -41.06
N LEU A 94 14.13 14.36 -40.87
CA LEU A 94 14.97 14.39 -39.67
C LEU A 94 14.22 15.04 -38.50
N PHE A 95 13.35 16.02 -38.75
CA PHE A 95 12.50 16.61 -37.70
C PHE A 95 11.52 15.61 -37.08
N SER A 96 10.88 14.76 -37.89
CA SER A 96 10.00 13.70 -37.37
C SER A 96 10.77 12.71 -36.49
N THR A 97 11.92 12.22 -36.96
CA THR A 97 12.77 11.29 -36.19
C THR A 97 13.29 11.93 -34.88
N LEU A 98 13.64 13.22 -34.92
CA LEU A 98 14.08 13.98 -33.74
C LEU A 98 12.94 14.15 -32.71
N SER A 99 11.69 14.26 -33.18
CA SER A 99 10.51 14.36 -32.31
C SER A 99 10.20 13.04 -31.55
N HIS A 100 10.60 11.89 -32.08
CA HIS A 100 10.52 10.62 -31.37
C HIS A 100 11.72 10.45 -30.40
N ALA A 101 12.91 10.90 -30.81
CA ALA A 101 14.13 10.76 -30.01
C ALA A 101 14.07 11.51 -28.67
N TRP A 102 13.52 12.73 -28.60
CA TRP A 102 13.43 13.45 -27.31
C TRP A 102 12.47 12.75 -26.33
N PHE A 103 11.35 12.21 -26.85
CA PHE A 103 10.39 11.46 -26.04
C PHE A 103 11.05 10.20 -25.47
N LEU A 104 11.83 9.48 -26.26
CA LEU A 104 12.60 8.33 -25.82
C LEU A 104 13.54 8.69 -24.65
N VAL A 105 14.29 9.79 -24.76
CA VAL A 105 15.21 10.23 -23.70
C VAL A 105 14.47 10.63 -22.43
N VAL A 106 13.35 11.36 -22.54
CA VAL A 106 12.51 11.73 -21.38
C VAL A 106 11.88 10.49 -20.73
N ALA A 107 11.37 9.55 -21.53
CA ALA A 107 10.80 8.30 -21.03
C ALA A 107 11.84 7.47 -20.27
N ILE A 108 13.08 7.39 -20.78
CA ILE A 108 14.20 6.74 -20.10
C ILE A 108 14.56 7.44 -18.80
N GLN A 109 14.63 8.77 -18.81
CA GLN A 109 14.95 9.54 -17.62
C GLN A 109 13.88 9.37 -16.53
N MET A 110 12.60 9.42 -16.92
CA MET A 110 11.46 9.20 -16.03
C MET A 110 11.47 7.80 -15.42
N ALA A 111 11.78 6.77 -16.20
CA ALA A 111 11.82 5.40 -15.68
C ALA A 111 12.94 5.19 -14.66
N ILE A 112 14.13 5.76 -14.90
CA ILE A 112 15.22 5.72 -13.94
C ILE A 112 14.84 6.45 -12.65
N TRP A 113 14.14 7.59 -12.75
CA TRP A 113 13.62 8.30 -11.58
C TRP A 113 12.59 7.48 -10.81
N LEU A 114 11.63 6.86 -11.49
CA LEU A 114 10.64 5.99 -10.86
C LEU A 114 11.30 4.77 -10.18
N ASP A 115 12.22 4.08 -10.86
CA ASP A 115 12.96 2.94 -10.30
C ASP A 115 13.75 3.35 -9.05
N GLN A 116 14.46 4.48 -9.12
CA GLN A 116 15.21 4.99 -7.97
C GLN A 116 14.29 5.44 -6.83
N GLY A 117 13.11 6.00 -7.15
CA GLY A 117 12.09 6.34 -6.17
C GLY A 117 11.58 5.13 -5.41
N VAL A 118 11.24 4.06 -6.13
CA VAL A 118 10.83 2.79 -5.53
C VAL A 118 11.94 2.25 -4.63
N GLN A 119 13.19 2.25 -5.09
CA GLN A 119 14.32 1.76 -4.29
C GLN A 119 14.59 2.62 -3.05
N SER A 120 14.54 3.95 -3.17
CA SER A 120 14.75 4.89 -2.08
C SER A 120 13.66 4.73 -1.01
N TRP A 121 12.40 4.68 -1.45
CA TRP A 121 11.27 4.42 -0.57
C TRP A 121 11.38 3.07 0.15
N MET A 122 11.79 2.02 -0.56
CA MET A 122 11.99 0.69 0.02
C MET A 122 13.11 0.67 1.05
N ARG A 123 14.26 1.31 0.77
CA ARG A 123 15.38 1.45 1.73
C ARG A 123 14.93 2.20 2.98
N HIS A 124 14.23 3.32 2.82
CA HIS A 124 13.73 4.08 3.96
C HIS A 124 12.75 3.28 4.83
N LEU A 125 11.94 2.40 4.24
CA LEU A 125 11.06 1.49 5.00
C LEU A 125 11.82 0.36 5.71
N LEU A 126 12.91 -0.14 5.13
CA LEU A 126 13.76 -1.20 5.71
C LEU A 126 14.64 -0.69 6.86
N TYR A 127 15.17 0.53 6.75
CA TYR A 127 16.10 1.11 7.72
C TYR A 127 15.44 2.03 8.76
N ALA A 128 14.11 2.16 8.75
CA ALA A 128 13.38 2.88 9.78
C ALA A 128 13.55 2.18 11.15
N PRO A 129 14.12 2.84 12.17
CA PRO A 129 14.33 2.24 13.49
C PRO A 129 13.00 1.79 14.11
N GLY A 130 12.91 0.52 14.51
CA GLY A 130 11.70 -0.05 15.14
C GLY A 130 10.72 -0.75 14.18
N SER A 131 11.05 -0.89 12.89
CA SER A 131 10.20 -1.64 11.96
C SER A 131 10.44 -3.15 12.09
N ASN A 132 9.56 -3.87 12.81
CA ASN A 132 9.48 -5.34 12.78
C ASN A 132 8.93 -5.90 11.44
N LYS A 133 9.06 -5.15 10.34
CA LYS A 133 8.59 -5.57 9.03
C LYS A 133 9.57 -6.59 8.46
N ASN A 134 9.04 -7.71 7.98
CA ASN A 134 9.86 -8.76 7.38
C ASN A 134 10.55 -8.21 6.12
N PRO A 135 11.90 -8.19 6.05
CA PRO A 135 12.63 -7.64 4.91
C PRO A 135 12.26 -8.32 3.60
N VAL A 136 11.87 -9.59 3.65
CA VAL A 136 11.44 -10.37 2.48
C VAL A 136 10.20 -9.76 1.82
N THR A 137 9.21 -9.30 2.61
CA THR A 137 7.98 -8.70 2.08
C THR A 137 8.27 -7.39 1.34
N LEU A 138 9.19 -6.57 1.87
CA LEU A 138 9.58 -5.31 1.25
C LEU A 138 10.32 -5.55 -0.08
N VAL A 139 11.20 -6.55 -0.13
CA VAL A 139 11.90 -6.93 -1.37
C VAL A 139 10.93 -7.42 -2.45
N ILE A 140 9.98 -8.29 -2.11
CA ILE A 140 8.97 -8.80 -3.06
C ILE A 140 8.12 -7.64 -3.60
N LEU A 141 7.65 -6.76 -2.71
CA LEU A 141 6.85 -5.60 -3.12
C LEU A 141 7.63 -4.68 -4.07
N GLY A 142 8.91 -4.41 -3.76
CA GLY A 142 9.80 -3.63 -4.63
C GLY A 142 10.00 -4.28 -6.00
N MET A 143 10.13 -5.62 -6.06
CA MET A 143 10.24 -6.36 -7.30
C MET A 143 8.98 -6.22 -8.17
N ILE A 144 7.79 -6.34 -7.58
CA ILE A 144 6.51 -6.18 -8.30
C ILE A 144 6.37 -4.77 -8.86
N LEU A 145 6.60 -3.74 -8.04
CA LEU A 145 6.58 -2.33 -8.47
C LEU A 145 7.57 -2.08 -9.61
N ARG A 146 8.76 -2.66 -9.52
CA ARG A 146 9.79 -2.54 -10.56
C ARG A 146 9.31 -3.16 -11.88
N VAL A 147 8.77 -4.38 -11.86
CA VAL A 147 8.22 -5.02 -13.05
C VAL A 147 7.14 -4.15 -13.70
N LEU A 148 6.25 -3.55 -12.91
CA LEU A 148 5.21 -2.64 -13.41
C LEU A 148 5.76 -1.36 -14.05
N VAL A 149 6.77 -0.73 -13.43
CA VAL A 149 7.40 0.47 -13.98
C VAL A 149 8.09 0.16 -15.32
N TRP A 150 8.86 -0.94 -15.36
CA TRP A 150 9.57 -1.35 -16.57
C TRP A 150 8.62 -1.81 -17.69
N SER A 151 7.51 -2.48 -17.36
CA SER A 151 6.50 -2.84 -18.37
C SER A 151 5.82 -1.60 -18.96
N MET A 152 5.41 -0.64 -18.12
CA MET A 152 4.83 0.63 -18.59
C MET A 152 5.80 1.41 -19.48
N MET A 153 7.07 1.46 -19.09
CA MET A 153 8.12 2.11 -19.86
C MET A 153 8.33 1.44 -21.22
N LEU A 154 8.40 0.12 -21.26
CA LEU A 154 8.57 -0.64 -22.51
C LEU A 154 7.44 -0.33 -23.49
N LEU A 155 6.18 -0.34 -23.03
CA LEU A 155 5.02 0.00 -23.87
C LEU A 155 5.09 1.44 -24.39
N SER A 156 5.49 2.39 -23.55
CA SER A 156 5.63 3.80 -23.93
C SER A 156 6.67 3.99 -25.05
N ILE A 157 7.79 3.27 -24.95
CA ILE A 157 8.84 3.28 -25.99
C ILE A 157 8.32 2.66 -27.30
N LEU A 158 7.69 1.48 -27.23
CA LEU A 158 7.14 0.81 -28.41
C LEU A 158 6.10 1.67 -29.12
N ALA A 159 5.21 2.31 -28.36
CA ALA A 159 4.20 3.23 -28.90
C ALA A 159 4.84 4.42 -29.62
N ASN A 160 5.92 4.98 -29.07
CA ASN A 160 6.59 6.11 -29.69
C ASN A 160 7.34 5.75 -30.98
N VAL A 161 7.84 4.51 -31.09
CA VAL A 161 8.51 3.99 -32.30
C VAL A 161 7.50 3.68 -33.42
N GLY A 162 6.19 3.76 -33.15
CA GLY A 162 5.12 3.50 -34.12
C GLY A 162 4.72 2.03 -34.21
N VAL A 163 5.10 1.20 -33.22
CA VAL A 163 4.59 -0.16 -33.08
C VAL A 163 3.17 -0.11 -32.55
N ASP A 164 2.25 -0.87 -33.14
CA ASP A 164 0.90 -1.02 -32.61
C ASP A 164 0.93 -1.79 -31.27
N ILE A 165 0.76 -1.07 -30.18
CA ILE A 165 0.75 -1.63 -28.82
C ILE A 165 -0.63 -2.12 -28.40
N THR A 166 -1.67 -2.02 -29.24
CA THR A 166 -3.05 -2.38 -28.88
C THR A 166 -3.14 -3.82 -28.39
N ALA A 167 -2.49 -4.77 -29.08
CA ALA A 167 -2.45 -6.17 -28.67
C ALA A 167 -1.68 -6.40 -27.36
N LEU A 168 -0.60 -5.65 -27.11
CA LEU A 168 0.16 -5.75 -25.87
C LEU A 168 -0.63 -5.18 -24.68
N VAL A 169 -1.28 -4.04 -24.86
CA VAL A 169 -2.13 -3.43 -23.83
C VAL A 169 -3.34 -4.31 -23.54
N ALA A 170 -3.96 -4.88 -24.57
CA ALA A 170 -5.08 -5.81 -24.40
C ALA A 170 -4.67 -7.06 -23.61
N SER A 171 -3.52 -7.67 -23.92
CA SER A 171 -3.03 -8.85 -23.19
C SER A 171 -2.66 -8.53 -21.74
N LEU A 172 -2.05 -7.36 -21.47
CA LEU A 172 -1.81 -6.88 -20.11
C LEU A 172 -3.11 -6.59 -19.35
N GLY A 173 -4.14 -6.09 -20.04
CA GLY A 173 -5.47 -5.91 -19.45
C GLY A 173 -6.07 -7.24 -18.98
N VAL A 174 -6.06 -8.26 -19.84
CA VAL A 174 -6.53 -9.62 -19.48
C VAL A 174 -5.68 -10.24 -18.37
N GLY A 175 -4.35 -10.08 -18.43
CA GLY A 175 -3.44 -10.51 -17.35
C GLY A 175 -3.71 -9.79 -16.02
N GLY A 176 -4.06 -8.49 -16.08
CA GLY A 176 -4.43 -7.70 -14.92
C GLY A 176 -5.70 -8.22 -14.23
N ILE A 177 -6.70 -8.68 -15.00
CA ILE A 177 -7.92 -9.30 -14.46
C ILE A 177 -7.58 -10.58 -13.68
N ALA A 178 -6.70 -11.43 -14.22
CA ALA A 178 -6.27 -12.65 -13.53
C ALA A 178 -5.57 -12.34 -12.19
N ILE A 179 -4.70 -11.32 -12.17
CA ILE A 179 -4.05 -10.86 -10.93
C ILE A 179 -5.08 -10.29 -9.95
N ALA A 180 -6.05 -9.50 -10.42
CA ALA A 180 -7.10 -8.92 -9.58
C ALA A 180 -7.95 -10.00 -8.89
N LEU A 181 -8.31 -11.05 -9.62
CA LEU A 181 -9.02 -12.21 -9.06
C LEU A 181 -8.17 -12.95 -8.02
N ALA A 182 -6.88 -13.12 -8.26
CA ALA A 182 -5.97 -13.76 -7.31
C ALA A 182 -5.83 -12.97 -6.00
N VAL A 183 -5.82 -11.64 -6.07
CA VAL A 183 -5.62 -10.74 -4.92
C VAL A 183 -6.94 -10.39 -4.21
N GLN A 184 -8.10 -10.71 -4.81
CA GLN A 184 -9.43 -10.38 -4.29
C GLN A 184 -9.63 -10.75 -2.81
N THR A 185 -9.13 -11.92 -2.39
CA THR A 185 -9.25 -12.39 -0.99
C THR A 185 -8.51 -11.49 -0.01
N VAL A 186 -7.29 -11.05 -0.37
CA VAL A 186 -6.48 -10.15 0.46
C VAL A 186 -7.14 -8.77 0.56
N LEU A 187 -7.69 -8.26 -0.55
CA LEU A 187 -8.41 -6.98 -0.54
C LEU A 187 -9.67 -7.06 0.32
N SER A 188 -10.41 -8.16 0.26
CA SER A 188 -11.58 -8.39 1.10
C SER A 188 -11.23 -8.32 2.60
N ASP A 189 -10.12 -8.93 3.02
CA ASP A 189 -9.66 -8.87 4.40
C ASP A 189 -9.25 -7.45 4.83
N VAL A 190 -8.60 -6.69 3.93
CA VAL A 190 -8.23 -5.28 4.21
C VAL A 190 -9.47 -4.42 4.39
N PHE A 191 -10.47 -4.55 3.51
CA PHE A 191 -11.75 -3.83 3.65
C PHE A 191 -12.49 -4.24 4.93
N ALA A 192 -12.45 -5.52 5.30
CA ALA A 192 -13.00 -5.98 6.57
C ALA A 192 -12.28 -5.34 7.76
N SER A 193 -10.95 -5.26 7.75
CA SER A 193 -10.19 -4.57 8.82
C SER A 193 -10.57 -3.08 8.94
N LEU A 194 -10.82 -2.43 7.81
CA LEU A 194 -11.21 -1.03 7.75
C LEU A 194 -12.62 -0.82 8.32
N SER A 195 -13.57 -1.70 7.96
CA SER A 195 -14.93 -1.68 8.55
C SER A 195 -14.90 -1.97 10.05
N ILE A 196 -14.10 -2.93 10.52
CA ILE A 196 -13.90 -3.14 11.98
C ILE A 196 -13.39 -1.87 12.65
N GLY A 197 -12.44 -1.17 12.03
CA GLY A 197 -11.88 0.08 12.56
C GLY A 197 -12.89 1.24 12.63
N PHE A 198 -13.76 1.36 11.62
CA PHE A 198 -14.76 2.44 11.54
C PHE A 198 -16.03 2.14 12.34
N ASP A 199 -16.62 0.96 12.16
CA ASP A 199 -17.90 0.59 12.76
C ASP A 199 -17.75 0.01 14.17
N LYS A 200 -16.54 -0.44 14.54
CA LYS A 200 -16.18 -1.01 15.85
C LYS A 200 -17.20 -2.00 16.42
N PRO A 201 -17.56 -3.07 15.67
CA PRO A 201 -18.47 -4.11 16.18
C PRO A 201 -17.92 -4.82 17.44
N PHE A 202 -16.59 -4.86 17.56
CA PHE A 202 -15.85 -5.35 18.72
C PHE A 202 -14.52 -4.61 18.84
N GLU A 203 -13.99 -4.55 20.06
CA GLU A 203 -12.71 -3.91 20.36
C GLU A 203 -11.70 -4.90 20.95
N ILE A 204 -10.43 -4.50 20.99
CA ILE A 204 -9.38 -5.29 21.65
C ILE A 204 -9.74 -5.46 23.14
N GLY A 205 -9.69 -6.69 23.63
CA GLY A 205 -10.12 -7.06 24.97
C GLY A 205 -11.61 -7.34 25.11
N ASP A 206 -12.38 -7.40 24.01
CA ASP A 206 -13.76 -7.88 24.03
C ASP A 206 -13.80 -9.41 24.05
N PHE A 207 -14.67 -9.96 24.90
CA PHE A 207 -15.01 -11.38 24.86
C PHE A 207 -16.14 -11.58 23.85
N VAL A 208 -15.81 -12.29 22.78
CA VAL A 208 -16.71 -12.55 21.65
C VAL A 208 -16.87 -14.04 21.42
N VAL A 209 -18.06 -14.42 20.98
CA VAL A 209 -18.35 -15.77 20.50
C VAL A 209 -18.76 -15.67 19.04
N PHE A 210 -18.10 -16.44 18.19
CA PHE A 210 -18.39 -16.54 16.77
C PHE A 210 -18.42 -18.03 16.41
N ASN A 211 -19.51 -18.48 15.80
CA ASN A 211 -19.82 -19.92 15.65
C ASN A 211 -19.61 -20.69 16.97
N ASP A 212 -18.77 -21.73 16.96
CA ASP A 212 -18.46 -22.59 18.10
C ASP A 212 -17.22 -22.15 18.88
N VAL A 213 -16.61 -21.01 18.52
CA VAL A 213 -15.39 -20.51 19.13
C VAL A 213 -15.70 -19.34 20.07
N ALA A 214 -15.25 -19.46 21.31
CA ALA A 214 -15.40 -18.43 22.34
C ALA A 214 -14.02 -17.97 22.84
N GLY A 215 -13.79 -16.65 22.82
CA GLY A 215 -12.49 -16.12 23.25
C GLY A 215 -12.44 -14.60 23.35
N THR A 216 -11.29 -14.10 23.81
CA THR A 216 -11.00 -12.67 23.97
C THR A 216 -10.12 -12.18 22.83
N ILE A 217 -10.44 -11.02 22.27
CA ILE A 217 -9.66 -10.42 21.18
C ILE A 217 -8.35 -9.84 21.72
N GLU A 218 -7.21 -10.33 21.22
CA GLU A 218 -5.89 -9.82 21.61
C GLU A 218 -5.35 -8.76 20.66
N HIS A 219 -5.52 -8.97 19.36
CA HIS A 219 -4.95 -8.09 18.35
C HIS A 219 -5.74 -8.16 17.04
N ILE A 220 -6.05 -6.99 16.49
CA ILE A 220 -6.70 -6.84 15.18
C ILE A 220 -5.63 -6.39 14.18
N GLY A 221 -5.24 -7.28 13.28
CA GLY A 221 -4.30 -6.97 12.19
C GLY A 221 -5.02 -6.56 10.91
N LEU A 222 -4.25 -6.21 9.87
CA LEU A 222 -4.79 -5.83 8.55
C LEU A 222 -5.51 -6.98 7.83
N LYS A 223 -4.98 -8.21 7.92
CA LYS A 223 -5.59 -9.39 7.27
C LYS A 223 -6.35 -10.29 8.24
N THR A 224 -5.80 -10.44 9.44
CA THR A 224 -6.26 -11.45 10.41
C THR A 224 -6.41 -10.85 11.80
N THR A 225 -7.39 -11.34 12.55
CA THR A 225 -7.58 -11.05 13.97
C THR A 225 -7.13 -12.24 14.80
N ARG A 226 -6.45 -11.96 15.93
CA ARG A 226 -5.94 -12.95 16.88
C ARG A 226 -6.82 -12.97 18.11
N ILE A 227 -7.34 -14.14 18.44
CA ILE A 227 -8.33 -14.35 19.51
C ILE A 227 -7.78 -15.44 20.44
N ARG A 228 -7.74 -15.16 21.74
CA ARG A 228 -7.36 -16.12 22.77
C ARG A 228 -8.58 -16.91 23.21
N SER A 229 -8.58 -18.22 22.95
CA SER A 229 -9.64 -19.11 23.41
C SER A 229 -9.60 -19.28 24.93
N LEU A 230 -10.70 -19.75 25.52
CA LEU A 230 -10.76 -20.19 26.92
C LEU A 230 -9.81 -21.36 27.21
N SER A 231 -9.46 -22.16 26.19
CA SER A 231 -8.46 -23.24 26.26
C SER A 231 -7.01 -22.71 26.34
N GLY A 232 -6.80 -21.40 26.15
CA GLY A 232 -5.47 -20.76 26.14
C GLY A 232 -4.79 -20.72 24.76
N GLU A 233 -5.32 -21.41 23.74
CA GLU A 233 -4.79 -21.36 22.38
C GLU A 233 -5.09 -20.03 21.69
N GLN A 234 -4.23 -19.63 20.75
CA GLN A 234 -4.42 -18.42 19.95
C GLN A 234 -5.00 -18.80 18.59
N ILE A 235 -6.25 -18.42 18.37
CA ILE A 235 -6.98 -18.65 17.14
C ILE A 235 -6.75 -17.46 16.22
N VAL A 236 -6.33 -17.74 14.98
CA VAL A 236 -6.08 -16.73 13.96
C VAL A 236 -7.16 -16.86 12.89
N CYS A 237 -8.00 -15.84 12.76
CA CYS A 237 -9.11 -15.82 11.82
C CYS A 237 -8.93 -14.68 10.80
N ALA A 238 -9.30 -14.93 9.54
CA ALA A 238 -9.34 -13.90 8.51
C ALA A 238 -10.44 -12.86 8.84
N ASN A 239 -10.14 -11.58 8.64
CA ASN A 239 -11.07 -10.51 9.00
C ASN A 239 -12.37 -10.59 8.19
N ALA A 240 -12.29 -10.92 6.90
CA ALA A 240 -13.47 -11.09 6.05
C ALA A 240 -14.35 -12.26 6.53
N GLN A 241 -13.74 -13.36 6.94
CA GLN A 241 -14.47 -14.53 7.47
C GLN A 241 -15.17 -14.22 8.79
N LEU A 242 -14.51 -13.45 9.67
CA LEU A 242 -15.08 -13.06 10.96
C LEU A 242 -16.32 -12.16 10.79
N LEU A 243 -16.28 -11.19 9.88
CA LEU A 243 -17.42 -10.30 9.61
C LEU A 243 -18.57 -10.95 8.82
N GLN A 244 -18.32 -12.03 8.10
CA GLN A 244 -19.38 -12.79 7.43
C GLN A 244 -20.25 -13.59 8.43
N GLN A 245 -19.78 -13.75 9.66
CA GLN A 245 -20.45 -14.53 10.69
C GLN A 245 -21.20 -13.62 11.68
N THR A 246 -22.21 -14.17 12.36
CA THR A 246 -22.87 -13.47 13.46
C THR A 246 -21.98 -13.50 14.70
N ILE A 247 -21.63 -12.31 15.20
CA ILE A 247 -20.74 -12.16 16.35
C ILE A 247 -21.56 -11.80 17.59
N HIS A 248 -21.42 -12.59 18.65
CA HIS A 248 -22.02 -12.31 19.95
C HIS A 248 -20.99 -11.61 20.84
N ASN A 249 -21.17 -10.30 21.08
CA ASN A 249 -20.31 -9.53 21.98
C ASN A 249 -20.93 -9.50 23.39
N TYR A 250 -20.29 -10.19 24.33
CA TYR A 250 -20.78 -10.27 25.71
C TYR A 250 -20.28 -9.14 26.61
N LYS A 251 -19.22 -8.42 26.23
CA LYS A 251 -18.69 -7.31 27.06
C LYS A 251 -19.65 -6.12 27.08
N ARG A 252 -20.42 -5.91 26.00
CA ARG A 252 -21.46 -4.86 25.92
C ARG A 252 -22.78 -5.23 26.61
N MET A 253 -22.90 -6.44 27.17
CA MET A 253 -24.11 -6.91 27.85
C MET A 253 -24.23 -6.28 29.24
N GLN A 254 -25.28 -5.47 29.47
CA GLN A 254 -25.53 -4.85 30.78
C GLN A 254 -26.22 -5.79 31.77
N THR A 255 -27.05 -6.71 31.28
CA THR A 255 -27.79 -7.66 32.10
C THR A 255 -27.74 -9.03 31.45
N ARG A 256 -27.49 -10.07 32.27
CA ARG A 256 -27.50 -11.46 31.82
C ARG A 256 -28.73 -12.15 32.41
N ARG A 257 -29.61 -12.67 31.54
CA ARG A 257 -30.70 -13.53 31.97
C ARG A 257 -30.15 -14.90 32.36
N ILE A 258 -30.40 -15.31 33.59
CA ILE A 258 -30.12 -16.67 34.07
C ILE A 258 -31.47 -17.34 34.27
N VAL A 259 -31.67 -18.49 33.62
CA VAL A 259 -32.89 -19.30 33.77
C VAL A 259 -32.57 -20.42 34.74
N PHE A 260 -33.19 -20.39 35.91
CA PHE A 260 -33.09 -21.47 36.88
C PHE A 260 -34.18 -22.50 36.59
N THR A 261 -33.80 -23.77 36.49
CA THR A 261 -34.73 -24.89 36.37
C THR A 261 -34.65 -25.69 37.65
N PHE A 262 -35.77 -25.82 38.35
CA PHE A 262 -35.86 -26.56 39.60
C PHE A 262 -36.58 -27.88 39.35
N GLY A 263 -35.93 -29.00 39.67
CA GLY A 263 -36.58 -30.31 39.74
C GLY A 263 -37.26 -30.46 41.09
N VAL A 264 -38.54 -30.79 41.08
CA VAL A 264 -39.35 -31.02 42.29
C VAL A 264 -39.90 -32.42 42.27
N ALA A 265 -39.87 -33.10 43.42
CA ALA A 265 -40.37 -34.46 43.54
C ALA A 265 -41.86 -34.54 43.19
N THR A 266 -42.27 -35.53 42.40
CA THR A 266 -43.66 -35.68 41.93
C THR A 266 -44.67 -35.84 43.07
N ALA A 267 -44.22 -36.36 44.22
CA ALA A 267 -45.02 -36.51 45.42
C ALA A 267 -45.29 -35.18 46.17
N THR A 268 -44.72 -34.06 45.72
CA THR A 268 -44.87 -32.76 46.39
C THR A 268 -46.31 -32.25 46.23
N PRO A 269 -47.01 -31.91 47.33
CA PRO A 269 -48.37 -31.38 47.26
C PRO A 269 -48.47 -30.09 46.43
N PRO A 270 -49.55 -29.88 45.66
CA PRO A 270 -49.74 -28.69 44.81
C PRO A 270 -49.65 -27.36 45.57
N GLU A 271 -50.05 -27.35 46.84
CA GLU A 271 -50.00 -26.17 47.70
C GLU A 271 -48.55 -25.73 47.98
N LYS A 272 -47.65 -26.68 48.23
CA LYS A 272 -46.23 -26.39 48.46
C LYS A 272 -45.52 -25.94 47.17
N LEU A 273 -45.90 -26.52 46.02
CA LEU A 273 -45.36 -26.13 44.71
C LEU A 273 -45.60 -24.65 44.38
N ARG A 274 -46.78 -24.12 44.74
CA ARG A 274 -47.12 -22.70 44.51
C ARG A 274 -46.25 -21.74 45.33
N LEU A 275 -45.79 -22.14 46.51
CA LEU A 275 -44.96 -21.30 47.39
C LEU A 275 -43.51 -21.18 46.90
N ILE A 276 -43.00 -22.15 46.14
CA ILE A 276 -41.60 -22.18 45.69
C ILE A 276 -41.27 -20.96 44.82
N GLY A 277 -42.18 -20.54 43.94
CA GLY A 277 -41.96 -19.37 43.07
C GLY A 277 -41.74 -18.08 43.86
N ASP A 278 -42.55 -17.85 44.89
CA ASP A 278 -42.45 -16.65 45.73
C ASP A 278 -41.22 -16.68 46.64
N MET A 279 -40.84 -17.87 47.15
CA MET A 279 -39.62 -18.05 47.94
C MET A 279 -38.37 -17.73 47.10
N VAL A 280 -38.25 -18.33 45.91
CA VAL A 280 -37.12 -18.09 45.00
C VAL A 280 -37.06 -16.62 44.57
N LYS A 281 -38.20 -16.00 44.28
CA LYS A 281 -38.27 -14.58 43.91
C LYS A 281 -37.78 -13.68 45.04
N LYS A 282 -38.17 -13.96 46.29
CA LYS A 282 -37.75 -13.19 47.47
C LYS A 282 -36.25 -13.29 47.72
N ASP A 283 -35.68 -14.49 47.59
CA ASP A 283 -34.25 -14.71 47.78
C ASP A 283 -33.41 -14.16 46.62
N TYR A 284 -33.92 -14.24 45.38
CA TYR A 284 -33.30 -13.61 44.22
C TYR A 284 -33.18 -12.10 44.39
N TYR A 285 -34.25 -11.39 44.81
CA TYR A 285 -34.18 -9.95 45.04
C TYR A 285 -33.23 -9.56 46.18
N ARG A 286 -33.07 -10.43 47.19
CA ARG A 286 -32.10 -10.22 48.27
C ARG A 286 -30.67 -10.33 47.74
N CYS A 287 -30.36 -11.44 47.05
CA CYS A 287 -29.05 -11.68 46.46
C CYS A 287 -28.66 -10.62 45.42
N TRP A 288 -29.62 -10.18 44.60
CA TRP A 288 -29.40 -9.12 43.62
C TRP A 288 -29.01 -7.78 44.26
N ARG A 289 -29.61 -7.42 45.39
CA ARG A 289 -29.30 -6.17 46.11
C ARG A 289 -27.89 -6.16 46.69
N ASP A 290 -27.42 -7.30 47.19
CA ASP A 290 -26.12 -7.41 47.86
C ASP A 290 -24.93 -7.52 46.88
N THR A 291 -25.20 -7.88 45.61
CA THR A 291 -24.16 -8.19 44.60
C THR A 291 -23.78 -6.99 43.69
N ILE A 292 -24.45 -5.84 43.77
CA ILE A 292 -24.18 -4.64 42.93
C ILE A 292 -22.99 -3.84 43.48
N ARG A 293 -21.81 -4.46 43.56
CA ARG A 293 -20.54 -3.76 43.37
C ARG A 293 -19.78 -4.47 42.25
N PRO A 294 -19.26 -3.74 41.25
CA PRO A 294 -18.63 -4.37 40.10
C PRO A 294 -17.34 -5.05 40.57
N ARG A 295 -17.36 -6.37 40.75
CA ARG A 295 -16.15 -7.17 40.80
C ARG A 295 -15.95 -7.85 39.45
N PRO A 296 -14.73 -7.78 38.87
CA PRO A 296 -14.42 -8.54 37.67
C PRO A 296 -14.45 -10.03 38.03
N PHE A 297 -15.34 -10.79 37.38
CA PHE A 297 -15.27 -12.25 37.20
C PHE A 297 -14.78 -13.09 38.40
N ALA A 298 -15.28 -12.81 39.62
CA ALA A 298 -14.97 -13.66 40.78
C ALA A 298 -16.23 -13.93 41.59
N GLY A 299 -16.67 -15.20 41.54
CA GLY A 299 -17.67 -15.77 42.45
C GLY A 299 -19.03 -16.00 41.81
N LEU A 300 -19.25 -17.19 41.24
CA LEU A 300 -20.60 -17.75 41.18
C LEU A 300 -21.12 -17.85 42.63
N CYS A 301 -22.32 -17.34 42.89
CA CYS A 301 -23.04 -17.64 44.12
C CYS A 301 -23.28 -19.16 44.19
N SER A 302 -22.43 -19.87 44.94
CA SER A 302 -22.69 -21.24 45.37
C SER A 302 -23.70 -21.19 46.53
N GLY A 303 -24.96 -20.95 46.20
CA GLY A 303 -26.06 -21.22 47.10
C GLY A 303 -26.56 -22.64 46.82
N SER A 304 -26.06 -23.62 47.56
CA SER A 304 -26.74 -24.91 47.69
C SER A 304 -28.06 -24.64 48.40
N ALA A 305 -29.13 -24.51 47.62
CA ALA A 305 -30.47 -24.68 48.16
C ALA A 305 -30.66 -26.18 48.39
N ASP A 306 -30.27 -26.63 49.58
CA ASP A 306 -30.74 -27.90 50.11
C ASP A 306 -32.24 -27.74 50.34
N LEU A 307 -33.02 -28.28 49.41
CA LEU A 307 -34.47 -28.47 49.51
C LEU A 307 -34.77 -29.90 49.94
#